data_AF-A0A1R4GT72-F1
#
_entry.id   AF-A0A1R4GT72-F1
#
_cell.length_a   1.000
_cell.length_b   1.000
_cell.length_c   1.000
_cell.angle_alpha   90.00
_cell.angle_beta   90.00
_cell.angle_gamma   90.00
#
_symmetry.space_group_name_H-M   'P 1'
#
loop_
_entity.id
_entity.type
_entity.pdbx_description
1 polymer ?
#
loop_
_entity_poly.entity_id
_entity_poly.type
_entity_poly.pdbx_seq_one_letter_code
_entity_poly.pdbx_strand_id
1 'polypeptide(L)'
;MLWALADQVGEGEAAAFMDRFIGLWPQRCHRLHRAVNQHDAEAGLDAALSLSTAASMAGASSLGALASRLHEGISSANTPGAWRDVAAMLDELDQLGNETISDIDRLRRSLMSADEKGHG
;
A
#
# COMPACT_ATOMS: atom_id res chain seq x y z
N MET A 1 4.41 12.57 -4.43
CA MET A 1 4.15 11.79 -3.20
C MET A 1 2.99 12.37 -2.39
N LEU A 2 2.98 13.61 -1.88
CA LEU A 2 1.70 14.26 -1.46
C LEU A 2 1.31 15.37 -2.45
N TRP A 3 2.28 16.23 -2.80
CA TRP A 3 2.11 17.35 -3.72
C TRP A 3 1.62 16.97 -5.11
N ALA A 4 2.09 15.85 -5.68
CA ALA A 4 1.62 15.39 -6.99
C ALA A 4 0.14 15.00 -6.99
N LEU A 5 -0.38 14.49 -5.87
CA LEU A 5 -1.79 14.19 -5.72
C LEU A 5 -2.57 15.47 -5.39
N ALA A 6 -2.03 16.33 -4.52
CA ALA A 6 -2.62 17.63 -4.18
C ALA A 6 -2.78 18.57 -5.39
N ASP A 7 -1.82 18.56 -6.32
CA ASP A 7 -1.89 19.31 -7.58
C ASP A 7 -3.05 18.83 -8.49
N GLN A 8 -3.48 17.57 -8.33
CA GLN A 8 -4.55 16.96 -9.12
C GLN A 8 -5.93 17.05 -8.46
N VAL A 9 -6.01 16.87 -7.14
CA VAL A 9 -7.29 16.74 -6.41
C VAL A 9 -7.49 17.78 -5.29
N GLY A 10 -6.50 18.63 -5.04
CA GLY A 10 -6.47 19.58 -3.92
C GLY A 10 -5.85 18.99 -2.65
N GLU A 11 -5.27 19.86 -1.82
CA GLU A 11 -4.54 19.47 -0.59
C GLU A 11 -5.42 18.71 0.41
N GLY A 12 -6.67 19.15 0.61
CA GLY A 12 -7.61 18.50 1.54
C GLY A 12 -7.97 17.08 1.12
N GLU A 13 -8.21 16.83 -0.17
CA GLU A 13 -8.51 15.50 -0.68
C GLU A 13 -7.29 14.59 -0.69
N ALA A 14 -6.10 15.13 -0.99
CA ALA A 14 -4.85 14.39 -0.88
C ALA A 14 -4.57 13.97 0.58
N ALA A 15 -4.80 14.86 1.55
CA ALA A 15 -4.68 14.53 2.98
C ALA A 15 -5.68 13.45 3.41
N ALA A 16 -6.95 13.60 3.03
CA ALA A 16 -7.98 12.60 3.32
C ALA A 16 -7.69 11.24 2.66
N PHE A 17 -7.08 11.24 1.47
CA PHE A 17 -6.60 10.02 0.82
C PHE A 17 -5.49 9.36 1.64
N MET A 18 -4.49 10.12 2.12
CA MET A 18 -3.42 9.56 2.96
C MET A 18 -3.95 8.96 4.26
N ASP A 19 -4.89 9.63 4.93
CA ASP A 19 -5.51 9.10 6.15
C ASP A 19 -6.24 7.78 5.89
N ARG A 20 -6.99 7.71 4.78
CA ARG A 20 -7.63 6.46 4.34
C ARG A 20 -6.61 5.39 3.99
N PHE A 21 -5.54 5.75 3.30
CA PHE A 21 -4.48 4.82 2.91
C PHE A 21 -3.81 4.17 4.13
N ILE A 22 -3.45 4.99 5.13
CA ILE A 22 -2.88 4.54 6.41
C ILE A 22 -3.90 3.69 7.18
N GLY A 23 -5.14 4.19 7.33
CA GLY A 23 -6.18 3.52 8.13
C GLY A 23 -6.60 2.15 7.58
N LEU A 24 -6.54 1.97 6.25
CA LEU A 24 -6.92 0.71 5.60
C LEU A 24 -5.77 -0.31 5.52
N TRP A 25 -4.55 0.06 5.86
CA TRP A 25 -3.40 -0.82 5.71
C TRP A 25 -3.51 -2.16 6.44
N PRO A 26 -3.86 -2.21 7.76
CA PRO A 26 -3.95 -3.48 8.47
C PRO A 26 -4.97 -4.42 7.82
N GLN A 27 -6.07 -3.87 7.31
CA GLN A 27 -7.10 -4.65 6.62
C GLN A 27 -6.60 -5.18 5.27
N ARG A 28 -5.83 -4.40 4.51
CA ARG A 28 -5.25 -4.81 3.22
C ARG A 28 -4.24 -5.94 3.40
N CYS A 29 -3.34 -5.83 4.38
CA CYS A 29 -2.43 -6.93 4.75
C CYS A 29 -3.22 -8.18 5.11
N HIS A 30 -4.19 -8.06 6.02
CA HIS A 30 -4.97 -9.21 6.45
C HIS A 30 -5.68 -9.92 5.29
N ARG A 31 -6.31 -9.17 4.38
CA ARG A 31 -6.98 -9.75 3.21
C ARG A 31 -5.99 -10.50 2.31
N LEU A 32 -4.83 -9.92 2.05
CA LEU A 32 -3.83 -10.54 1.18
C LEU A 32 -3.23 -11.79 1.81
N HIS A 33 -2.83 -11.72 3.09
CA HIS A 33 -2.37 -12.87 3.87
C HIS A 33 -3.41 -13.99 3.88
N ARG A 34 -4.69 -13.66 4.13
CA ARG A 34 -5.78 -14.63 4.13
C ARG A 34 -5.92 -15.32 2.77
N ALA A 35 -5.93 -14.55 1.68
CA ALA A 35 -6.09 -15.07 0.33
C ALA A 35 -4.91 -15.99 -0.04
N VAL A 36 -3.68 -15.56 0.22
CA VAL A 36 -2.48 -16.36 -0.04
C VAL A 36 -2.46 -17.64 0.79
N ASN A 37 -2.78 -17.59 2.08
CA ASN A 37 -2.83 -18.77 2.94
C ASN A 37 -3.94 -19.77 2.55
N GLN A 38 -5.01 -19.28 1.90
CA GLN A 38 -6.13 -20.10 1.45
C GLN A 38 -5.98 -20.55 -0.02
N HIS A 39 -4.89 -20.15 -0.69
CA HIS A 39 -4.70 -20.31 -2.13
C HIS A 39 -5.89 -19.77 -2.95
N ASP A 40 -6.52 -18.70 -2.45
CA ASP A 40 -7.65 -18.03 -3.09
C ASP A 40 -7.10 -17.00 -4.09
N ALA A 41 -6.94 -17.44 -5.34
CA ALA A 41 -6.38 -16.62 -6.40
C ALA A 41 -7.24 -15.39 -6.71
N GLU A 42 -8.57 -15.51 -6.73
CA GLU A 42 -9.46 -14.41 -7.05
C GLU A 42 -9.35 -13.29 -6.00
N ALA A 43 -9.48 -13.65 -4.72
CA ALA A 43 -9.34 -12.69 -3.63
C ALA A 43 -7.92 -12.11 -3.55
N GLY A 44 -6.90 -12.93 -3.85
CA GLY A 44 -5.50 -12.51 -3.83
C GLY A 44 -5.17 -11.49 -4.92
N LEU A 45 -5.64 -11.72 -6.14
CA LEU A 45 -5.44 -10.80 -7.27
C LEU A 45 -6.13 -9.46 -7.01
N ASP A 46 -7.40 -9.48 -6.58
CA ASP A 46 -8.12 -8.24 -6.24
C ASP A 46 -7.41 -7.44 -5.14
N ALA A 47 -7.00 -8.10 -4.06
CA ALA A 47 -6.30 -7.45 -2.95
C ALA A 47 -4.94 -6.87 -3.39
N ALA A 48 -4.15 -7.61 -4.17
CA ALA A 48 -2.84 -7.17 -4.64
C ALA A 48 -2.95 -5.99 -5.62
N LEU A 49 -3.90 -6.04 -6.55
CA LEU A 49 -4.16 -4.96 -7.51
C LEU A 49 -4.63 -3.69 -6.78
N SER A 50 -5.59 -3.83 -5.87
CA SER A 50 -6.11 -2.71 -5.06
C SER A 50 -5.00 -2.03 -4.26
N LEU A 51 -4.11 -2.81 -3.64
CA LEU A 51 -2.95 -2.29 -2.92
C LEU A 51 -1.97 -1.58 -3.87
N SER A 52 -1.66 -2.19 -5.02
CA SER A 52 -0.74 -1.62 -6.01
C SER A 52 -1.21 -0.24 -6.50
N THR A 53 -2.48 -0.12 -6.89
CA THR A 53 -3.07 1.15 -7.33
C THR A 53 -3.05 2.18 -6.20
N ALA A 54 -3.49 1.81 -4.99
CA ALA A 54 -3.54 2.74 -3.88
C ALA A 54 -2.14 3.22 -3.44
N ALA A 55 -1.15 2.33 -3.42
CA ALA A 55 0.24 2.68 -3.10
C ALA A 55 0.83 3.62 -4.17
N SER A 56 0.56 3.35 -5.44
CA SER A 56 0.99 4.22 -6.55
C SER A 56 0.40 5.63 -6.43
N MET A 57 -0.89 5.75 -6.09
CA MET A 57 -1.55 7.03 -5.83
C MET A 57 -0.96 7.77 -4.62
N ALA A 58 -0.58 7.04 -3.57
CA ALA A 58 0.13 7.58 -2.42
C ALA A 58 1.60 7.99 -2.76
N GLY A 59 2.07 7.70 -3.98
CA GLY A 59 3.46 7.87 -4.39
C GLY A 59 4.43 6.87 -3.74
N ALA A 60 3.92 5.81 -3.12
CA ALA A 60 4.69 4.71 -2.54
C ALA A 60 5.05 3.68 -3.62
N SER A 61 5.83 4.11 -4.63
CA SER A 61 6.10 3.33 -5.84
C SER A 61 6.73 1.96 -5.56
N SER A 62 7.64 1.86 -4.58
CA SER A 62 8.27 0.58 -4.21
C SER A 62 7.25 -0.42 -3.66
N LEU A 63 6.33 0.04 -2.79
CA LEU A 63 5.24 -0.79 -2.26
C LEU A 63 4.26 -1.20 -3.37
N GLY A 64 3.94 -0.28 -4.28
CA GLY A 64 3.11 -0.56 -5.45
C GLY A 64 3.73 -1.64 -6.36
N ALA A 65 5.03 -1.53 -6.62
CA ALA A 65 5.76 -2.53 -7.42
C ALA A 65 5.79 -3.91 -6.76
N LEU A 66 5.99 -3.98 -5.44
CA LEU A 66 5.95 -5.25 -4.71
C LEU A 66 4.55 -5.88 -4.74
N ALA A 67 3.49 -5.08 -4.55
CA ALA A 67 2.11 -5.54 -4.68
C ALA A 67 1.80 -6.05 -6.11
N SER A 68 2.35 -5.39 -7.14
CA SER A 68 2.26 -5.87 -8.54
C SER A 68 2.96 -7.22 -8.75
N ARG A 69 4.15 -7.41 -8.16
CA ARG A 69 4.88 -8.68 -8.21
C ARG A 69 4.10 -9.80 -7.51
N LEU A 70 3.45 -9.51 -6.39
CA LEU A 70 2.54 -10.44 -5.71
C LEU A 70 1.35 -10.82 -6.60
N HIS A 71 0.73 -9.85 -7.28
CA HIS A 71 -0.34 -10.10 -8.24
C HIS A 71 0.11 -11.05 -9.36
N GLU A 72 1.29 -10.82 -9.96
CA GLU A 72 1.87 -11.69 -10.98
C GLU A 72 2.18 -13.10 -10.45
N GLY A 73 2.73 -13.19 -9.24
CA GLY A 73 3.01 -14.46 -8.57
C GLY A 73 1.74 -15.27 -8.32
N ILE A 74 0.66 -14.63 -7.84
CA ILE A 74 -0.64 -15.27 -7.63
C ILE A 74 -1.25 -15.72 -8.97
N SER A 75 -1.21 -14.86 -10.00
CA SER A 75 -1.75 -15.15 -11.33
C SER A 75 -1.09 -16.37 -11.98
N SER A 76 0.20 -16.57 -11.70
CA SER A 76 1.01 -17.66 -12.25
C SER A 76 1.14 -18.88 -11.32
N ALA A 77 0.42 -18.92 -10.19
CA ALA A 77 0.55 -19.96 -9.17
C ALA A 77 -0.10 -21.31 -9.56
N ASN A 78 0.40 -21.93 -10.63
CA ASN A 78 -0.11 -23.17 -11.21
C ASN A 78 0.80 -24.39 -11.00
N THR A 79 1.96 -24.22 -10.35
CA THR A 79 2.90 -25.30 -10.05
C THR A 79 2.92 -25.66 -8.56
N PRO A 80 3.31 -26.91 -8.22
CA PRO A 80 3.60 -27.26 -6.83
C PRO A 80 4.66 -26.33 -6.25
N GLY A 81 4.33 -25.64 -5.17
CA GLY A 81 5.25 -24.72 -4.49
C GLY A 81 5.07 -23.24 -4.84
N ALA A 82 4.37 -22.89 -5.92
CA ALA A 82 4.20 -21.48 -6.30
C ALA A 82 3.56 -20.61 -5.19
N TRP A 83 2.57 -21.16 -4.47
CA TRP A 83 1.96 -20.49 -3.32
C TRP A 83 2.90 -20.30 -2.13
N ARG A 84 3.91 -21.16 -1.98
CA ARG A 84 4.96 -20.98 -0.96
C ARG A 84 5.85 -19.81 -1.34
N ASP A 85 6.20 -19.67 -2.63
CA ASP A 85 7.00 -18.55 -3.12
C ASP A 85 6.22 -17.24 -3.00
N VAL A 86 4.91 -17.26 -3.27
CA VAL A 86 4.01 -16.11 -3.01
C VAL A 86 3.95 -15.77 -1.52
N ALA A 87 3.80 -16.77 -0.65
CA ALA A 87 3.77 -16.55 0.80
C ALA A 87 5.08 -15.96 1.33
N ALA A 88 6.22 -16.35 0.76
CA ALA A 88 7.53 -15.79 1.15
C ALA A 88 7.67 -14.30 0.85
N MET A 89 6.89 -13.75 -0.10
CA MET A 89 6.88 -12.31 -0.42
C MET A 89 6.05 -11.49 0.59
N LEU A 90 5.23 -12.12 1.43
CA LEU A 90 4.37 -11.40 2.37
C LEU A 90 5.14 -10.71 3.51
N ASP A 91 6.25 -11.31 3.97
CA ASP A 91 7.09 -10.69 5.00
C ASP A 91 7.74 -9.40 4.48
N GLU A 92 8.22 -9.41 3.23
CA GLU A 92 8.76 -8.22 2.56
C GLU A 92 7.69 -7.14 2.40
N LEU A 93 6.46 -7.55 2.08
CA LEU A 93 5.32 -6.63 1.94
C LEU A 93 4.98 -5.95 3.27
N ASP A 94 4.90 -6.73 4.35
CA ASP A 94 4.55 -6.21 5.66
C ASP A 94 5.64 -5.24 6.15
N GLN A 95 6.91 -5.61 5.99
CA GLN A 95 8.02 -4.72 6.36
C GLN A 95 7.97 -3.42 5.55
N LEU A 96 7.99 -3.50 4.22
CA LEU A 96 8.03 -2.33 3.35
C LEU A 96 6.80 -1.43 3.54
N GLY A 97 5.63 -2.03 3.72
CA GLY A 97 4.40 -1.26 3.91
C GLY A 97 4.32 -0.59 5.29
N ASN A 98 4.77 -1.24 6.35
CA ASN A 98 4.85 -0.64 7.69
C ASN A 98 5.84 0.55 7.71
N GLU A 99 6.99 0.41 7.05
CA GLU A 99 7.96 1.49 6.86
C GLU A 99 7.34 2.64 6.06
N THR A 100 6.73 2.34 4.91
CA THR A 100 6.07 3.32 4.04
C THR A 100 5.01 4.13 4.79
N ILE A 101 4.17 3.48 5.59
CA ILE A 101 3.10 4.15 6.33
C ILE A 101 3.64 5.03 7.44
N SER A 102 4.68 4.55 8.13
CA SER A 102 5.36 5.33 9.14
C SER A 102 5.97 6.61 8.55
N ASP A 103 6.53 6.52 7.34
CA ASP A 103 7.09 7.67 6.63
C ASP A 103 6.01 8.64 6.15
N ILE A 104 4.92 8.15 5.56
CA ILE A 104 3.78 8.99 5.16
C ILE A 104 3.20 9.73 6.37
N ASP A 105 2.97 9.04 7.49
CA ASP A 105 2.44 9.67 8.70
C ASP A 105 3.40 10.71 9.29
N ARG A 106 4.72 10.43 9.26
CA ARG A 106 5.74 11.38 9.70
C ARG A 106 5.76 12.64 8.83
N LEU A 107 5.76 12.48 7.51
CA LEU A 107 5.74 13.61 6.56
C LEU A 107 4.48 14.45 6.75
N ARG A 108 3.32 13.81 6.88
CA ARG A 108 2.03 14.49 7.14
C ARG A 108 2.10 15.33 8.43
N ARG A 109 2.57 14.76 9.54
CA ARG A 109 2.69 15.49 10.82
C ARG A 109 3.66 16.67 10.73
N SER A 110 4.75 16.53 9.97
CA SER A 110 5.69 17.63 9.75
C SER A 110 5.08 18.79 8.96
N LEU A 111 4.19 18.50 8.01
CA LEU A 111 3.53 19.51 7.18
C LEU A 111 2.47 20.28 7.98
N MET A 112 1.64 19.59 8.76
CA MET A 112 0.64 20.24 9.62
C MET A 112 1.26 21.15 10.69
N SER A 113 2.45 20.79 11.21
CA SER A 113 3.17 21.63 12.17
C SER A 113 3.81 22.88 11.54
N ALA A 114 4.04 22.88 10.22
CA ALA A 114 4.61 24.02 9.51
C ALA A 114 3.56 25.10 9.19
N ASP A 115 2.33 24.69 8.84
CA ASP A 115 1.22 25.61 8.56
C ASP A 115 0.77 26.41 9.79
N GLU A 116 0.81 25.80 10.99
CA GLU A 116 0.48 26.48 12.25
C GLU A 116 1.51 27.56 12.64
N LYS A 117 2.73 27.51 12.09
CA LYS A 117 3.80 28.49 12.39
C LYS A 117 3.91 29.64 11.38
N GLY A 118 3.12 29.62 10.31
CA GLY A 118 3.16 30.60 9.22
C GLY A 118 2.29 31.85 9.39
N HIS A 119 1.53 31.98 10.49
CA HIS A 119 0.58 33.08 10.72
C HIS A 119 0.89 33.92 11.99
N GLY A 120 2.16 34.01 12.38
CA GLY A 120 2.63 34.86 13.48
C GLY A 120 3.23 36.18 13.02
#